data_AF-A0A2N2D3H4-F1
#
_entry.id   AF-A0A2N2D3H4-F1
#
_cell.length_a   1.000
_cell.length_b   1.000
_cell.length_c   1.000
_cell.angle_alpha   90.00
_cell.angle_beta   90.00
_cell.angle_gamma   90.00
#
_symmetry.space_group_name_H-M   'P 1'
#
loop_
_entity.id
_entity.type
_entity.pdbx_description
1 polymer ?
#
loop_
_entity_poly.entity_id
_entity_poly.type
_entity_poly.pdbx_seq_one_letter_code
_entity_poly.pdbx_strand_id
1 'polypeptide(L)'
;MKKRFVLSTFLCVAFLFTMTTVASAWSYSDYSHGTYVPKQGDLERAHASNWFTTEVTFGLDSTNVTNILDYNNGGDNPGTVADNKKCYLTLDQTAKPENVLDLEISAYSIASNLPDPKFDLEINYVGVDVDESEVVALGSVSAQSYYMSTVWNDYRDGGSNDGGRIQAQFAMSAKGFSDYNNVVQETTYYGDNLGQW
;
A
#
# COMPACT_ATOMS: atom_id res chain seq x y z
N MET A 1 9.74 -47.10 -50.77
CA MET A 1 10.46 -45.84 -50.46
C MET A 1 9.90 -45.26 -49.17
N LYS A 2 10.70 -45.17 -48.10
CA LYS A 2 10.32 -44.47 -46.85
C LYS A 2 11.00 -43.10 -46.87
N LYS A 3 10.24 -42.00 -46.85
CA LYS A 3 10.78 -40.66 -46.61
C LYS A 3 10.06 -40.02 -45.42
N ARG A 4 10.89 -39.45 -44.56
CA ARG A 4 10.68 -39.17 -43.13
C ARG A 4 9.88 -37.87 -42.95
N PHE A 5 8.95 -37.86 -42.01
CA PHE A 5 8.42 -36.63 -41.43
C PHE A 5 9.51 -36.03 -40.53
N VAL A 6 9.90 -34.79 -40.81
CA VAL A 6 10.73 -33.99 -39.91
C VAL A 6 9.77 -33.25 -39.00
N LEU A 7 9.75 -33.63 -37.72
CA LEU A 7 9.05 -32.89 -36.68
C LEU A 7 9.98 -31.75 -36.24
N SER A 8 9.67 -30.52 -36.60
CA SER A 8 10.35 -29.35 -36.07
C SER A 8 9.83 -29.07 -34.66
N THR A 9 10.61 -29.45 -33.65
CA THR A 9 10.31 -29.12 -32.26
C THR A 9 10.60 -27.63 -32.05
N PHE A 10 9.56 -26.81 -31.92
CA PHE A 10 9.70 -25.45 -31.40
C PHE A 10 10.05 -25.56 -29.91
N LEU A 11 11.29 -25.22 -29.57
CA LEU A 11 11.72 -25.04 -28.18
C LEU A 11 11.10 -23.73 -27.68
N CYS A 12 9.94 -23.84 -27.02
CA CYS A 12 9.36 -22.71 -26.30
C CYS A 12 10.21 -22.51 -25.03
N VAL A 13 11.13 -21.57 -25.05
CA VAL A 13 11.87 -21.15 -23.85
C VAL A 13 10.88 -20.37 -23.00
N ALA A 14 10.20 -21.08 -22.09
CA ALA A 14 9.44 -20.45 -21.03
C ALA A 14 10.44 -19.73 -20.11
N PHE A 15 10.50 -18.41 -20.19
CA PHE A 15 11.11 -17.59 -19.15
C PHE A 15 10.25 -17.78 -17.90
N LEU A 16 10.67 -18.68 -17.01
CA LEU A 16 10.17 -18.75 -15.65
C LEU A 16 10.70 -17.51 -14.92
N PHE A 17 9.88 -16.47 -14.81
CA PHE A 17 10.11 -15.46 -13.79
C PHE A 17 9.73 -16.07 -12.45
N THR A 18 10.73 -16.35 -11.62
CA THR A 18 10.51 -16.68 -10.21
C THR A 18 10.21 -15.39 -9.46
N MET A 19 8.92 -15.06 -9.36
CA MET A 19 8.45 -14.03 -8.43
C MET A 19 8.59 -14.60 -7.02
N THR A 20 9.53 -14.06 -6.24
CA THR A 20 9.62 -14.33 -4.80
C THR A 20 8.60 -13.43 -4.10
N THR A 21 7.44 -13.98 -3.77
CA THR A 21 6.49 -13.30 -2.90
C THR A 21 6.91 -13.49 -1.45
N VAL A 22 7.02 -12.39 -0.71
CA VAL A 22 7.09 -12.43 0.74
C VAL A 22 5.85 -11.71 1.24
N ALA A 23 5.00 -12.44 1.95
CA ALA A 23 3.73 -11.98 2.48
C ALA A 23 3.88 -11.73 4.00
N SER A 24 3.25 -10.68 4.50
CA SER A 24 3.19 -10.33 5.92
C SER A 24 1.76 -10.08 6.34
N ALA A 25 1.19 -11.04 7.05
CA ALA A 25 -0.15 -10.92 7.60
C ALA A 25 -0.14 -10.15 8.93
N TRP A 26 -1.10 -9.25 9.12
CA TRP A 26 -1.38 -8.64 10.43
C TRP A 26 -2.73 -9.09 10.99
N SER A 27 -2.81 -9.11 12.31
CA SER A 27 -4.05 -9.28 13.07
C SER A 27 -3.90 -8.59 14.42
N TYR A 28 -4.80 -7.68 14.78
CA TYR A 28 -4.83 -7.05 16.10
C TYR A 28 -6.20 -7.22 16.78
N SER A 29 -6.19 -7.46 18.09
CA SER A 29 -7.39 -7.64 18.90
C SER A 29 -7.87 -6.29 19.43
N ASP A 30 -8.99 -5.79 18.90
CA ASP A 30 -9.87 -4.73 19.41
C ASP A 30 -9.20 -3.48 20.04
N TYR A 31 -9.28 -2.34 19.35
CA TYR A 31 -9.29 -1.04 20.06
C TYR A 31 -10.61 -0.88 20.82
N SER A 32 -10.53 -0.32 22.02
CA SER A 32 -11.68 0.06 22.86
C SER A 32 -12.64 1.08 22.24
N HIS A 33 -12.33 1.63 21.06
CA HIS A 33 -13.08 2.71 20.41
C HIS A 33 -13.57 2.37 18.99
N GLY A 34 -13.50 1.11 18.57
CA GLY A 34 -13.99 0.67 17.26
C GLY A 34 -13.16 1.26 16.11
N THR A 35 -12.19 0.52 15.59
CA THR A 35 -11.34 1.06 14.52
C THR A 35 -12.07 1.04 13.18
N TYR A 36 -12.00 2.12 12.44
CA TYR A 36 -12.16 2.12 10.99
C TYR A 36 -11.01 1.35 10.30
N VAL A 37 -9.92 1.05 11.03
CA VAL A 37 -8.79 0.24 10.56
C VAL A 37 -9.18 -1.24 10.43
N PRO A 38 -8.78 -1.95 9.36
CA PRO A 38 -9.06 -3.37 9.14
C PRO A 38 -8.30 -4.29 10.12
N LYS A 39 -9.03 -5.17 10.81
CA LYS A 39 -8.44 -6.09 11.81
C LYS A 39 -7.43 -7.08 11.23
N GLN A 40 -7.54 -7.36 9.93
CA GLN A 40 -6.69 -8.31 9.24
C GLN A 40 -6.38 -7.84 7.82
N GLY A 41 -5.21 -8.24 7.35
CA GLY A 41 -4.77 -8.06 5.98
C GLY A 41 -3.39 -8.67 5.75
N ASP A 42 -2.90 -8.47 4.54
CA ASP A 42 -1.61 -8.95 4.06
C ASP A 42 -0.91 -7.84 3.27
N LEU A 43 0.41 -7.81 3.34
CA LEU A 43 1.27 -7.01 2.50
C LEU A 43 2.20 -7.95 1.73
N GLU A 44 1.96 -8.04 0.42
CA GLU A 44 2.79 -8.83 -0.49
C GLU A 44 3.74 -7.93 -1.27
N ARG A 45 4.89 -8.49 -1.65
CA ARG A 45 5.88 -7.84 -2.52
C ARG A 45 6.26 -8.74 -3.68
N ALA A 46 6.30 -8.19 -4.89
CA ALA A 46 6.76 -8.86 -6.10
C ALA A 46 7.86 -8.03 -6.78
N HIS A 47 8.98 -8.66 -7.12
CA HIS A 47 10.17 -7.98 -7.66
C HIS A 47 10.36 -8.21 -9.15
N ALA A 48 10.81 -7.17 -9.85
CA ALA A 48 11.36 -7.21 -11.19
C ALA A 48 12.68 -6.42 -11.24
N SER A 49 13.33 -6.35 -12.41
CA SER A 49 14.72 -5.88 -12.51
C SER A 49 14.98 -4.46 -12.01
N ASN A 50 14.06 -3.53 -12.26
CA ASN A 50 14.24 -2.09 -11.97
C ASN A 50 12.98 -1.48 -11.35
N TRP A 51 12.10 -2.33 -10.85
CA TRP A 51 10.88 -1.96 -10.17
C TRP A 51 10.41 -3.13 -9.31
N PHE A 52 9.64 -2.83 -8.27
CA PHE A 52 8.89 -3.82 -7.53
C PHE A 52 7.49 -3.32 -7.26
N THR A 53 6.59 -4.24 -6.96
CA THR A 53 5.23 -3.94 -6.56
C THR A 53 5.03 -4.35 -5.11
N THR A 54 4.33 -3.51 -4.37
CA THR A 54 3.71 -3.91 -3.11
C THR A 54 2.20 -3.94 -3.27
N GLU A 55 1.54 -4.90 -2.62
CA GLU A 55 0.09 -5.00 -2.55
C GLU A 55 -0.36 -5.19 -1.11
N VAL A 56 -1.13 -4.24 -0.61
CA VAL A 56 -1.82 -4.32 0.66
C VAL A 56 -3.23 -4.82 0.40
N THR A 57 -3.55 -6.03 0.85
CA THR A 57 -4.91 -6.59 0.81
C THR A 57 -5.50 -6.61 2.22
N PHE A 58 -6.74 -6.14 2.40
CA PHE A 58 -7.36 -6.02 3.72
C PHE A 58 -8.87 -6.27 3.67
N GLY A 59 -9.45 -6.69 4.78
CA GLY A 59 -10.90 -6.93 4.90
C GLY A 59 -11.57 -5.94 5.84
N LEU A 60 -12.62 -5.25 5.36
CA LEU A 60 -13.49 -4.46 6.23
C LEU A 60 -14.64 -5.34 6.75
N ASP A 61 -14.82 -5.37 8.07
CA ASP A 61 -16.00 -5.98 8.70
C ASP A 61 -17.13 -4.94 8.89
N SER A 62 -18.28 -5.39 9.40
CA SER A 62 -19.43 -4.50 9.64
C SER A 62 -19.14 -3.38 10.65
N THR A 63 -18.23 -3.61 11.60
CA THR A 63 -17.81 -2.62 12.59
C THR A 63 -16.97 -1.54 11.93
N ASN A 64 -15.98 -1.94 11.11
CA ASN A 64 -15.17 -1.01 10.35
C ASN A 64 -16.05 -0.13 9.47
N VAL A 65 -16.96 -0.74 8.70
CA VAL A 65 -17.87 -0.03 7.78
C VAL A 65 -18.74 0.96 8.54
N THR A 66 -19.31 0.56 9.68
CA THR A 66 -20.16 1.47 10.48
C THR A 66 -19.37 2.69 10.94
N ASN A 67 -18.15 2.50 11.46
CA ASN A 67 -17.32 3.59 11.95
C ASN A 67 -16.85 4.50 10.80
N ILE A 68 -16.40 3.92 9.68
CA ILE A 68 -16.03 4.70 8.49
C ILE A 68 -17.22 5.55 8.03
N LEU A 69 -18.40 4.97 7.92
CA LEU A 69 -19.60 5.70 7.49
C LEU A 69 -20.01 6.80 8.48
N ASP A 70 -19.78 6.63 9.78
CA ASP A 70 -20.00 7.69 10.77
C ASP A 70 -19.07 8.91 10.52
N TYR A 71 -17.78 8.66 10.34
CA TYR A 71 -16.81 9.69 9.92
C TYR A 71 -17.16 10.34 8.56
N ASN A 72 -17.59 9.54 7.57
CA ASN A 72 -18.03 10.04 6.27
C ASN A 72 -19.28 10.93 6.37
N ASN A 73 -20.06 10.84 7.45
CA ASN A 73 -21.22 11.70 7.68
C ASN A 73 -20.91 12.90 8.57
N GLY A 74 -19.63 13.13 8.90
CA GLY A 74 -19.19 14.21 9.75
C GLY A 74 -19.43 13.94 11.24
N GLY A 75 -19.35 12.68 11.65
CA GLY A 75 -19.71 12.17 12.98
C GLY A 75 -19.27 13.02 14.19
N ASP A 76 -19.97 12.82 15.30
CA ASP A 76 -19.74 13.47 16.59
C ASP A 76 -18.51 12.86 17.26
N ASN A 77 -17.33 13.44 17.02
CA ASN A 77 -16.04 12.94 17.48
C ASN A 77 -15.37 13.98 18.41
N PRO A 78 -16.04 14.36 19.52
CA PRO A 78 -15.66 15.49 20.34
C PRO A 78 -14.25 15.32 20.92
N GLY A 79 -13.45 16.38 20.81
CA GLY A 79 -12.05 16.37 21.25
C GLY A 79 -11.04 15.87 20.21
N THR A 80 -11.48 15.54 18.99
CA THR A 80 -10.60 15.20 17.86
C THR A 80 -10.61 16.29 16.79
N VAL A 81 -9.61 16.27 15.89
CA VAL A 81 -9.59 17.19 14.74
C VAL A 81 -10.67 16.89 13.69
N ALA A 82 -11.33 15.74 13.79
CA ALA A 82 -12.40 15.27 12.91
C ALA A 82 -13.81 15.60 13.41
N ASP A 83 -13.94 16.19 14.59
CA ASP A 83 -15.25 16.52 15.16
C ASP A 83 -16.07 17.38 14.19
N ASN A 84 -17.28 16.94 13.86
CA ASN A 84 -18.19 17.61 12.93
C ASN A 84 -17.61 17.82 11.51
N LYS A 85 -16.64 16.98 11.09
CA LYS A 85 -16.01 17.06 9.76
C LYS A 85 -16.14 15.75 9.01
N LYS A 86 -16.52 15.85 7.74
CA LYS A 86 -16.54 14.71 6.84
C LYS A 86 -15.11 14.22 6.56
N CYS A 87 -14.80 13.02 7.04
CA CYS A 87 -13.54 12.34 6.81
C CYS A 87 -13.75 11.10 5.93
N TYR A 88 -12.69 10.66 5.26
CA TYR A 88 -12.69 9.51 4.36
C TYR A 88 -11.57 8.55 4.74
N LEU A 89 -11.78 7.26 4.49
CA LEU A 89 -10.75 6.25 4.69
C LEU A 89 -9.59 6.49 3.72
N THR A 90 -8.38 6.50 4.26
CA THR A 90 -7.13 6.52 3.48
C THR A 90 -6.29 5.28 3.78
N LEU A 91 -5.48 4.91 2.80
CA LEU A 91 -4.41 3.94 2.95
C LEU A 91 -3.16 4.49 2.27
N ASP A 92 -2.11 4.62 3.06
CA ASP A 92 -0.82 5.14 2.65
C ASP A 92 0.18 3.98 2.62
N GLN A 93 1.00 3.91 1.58
CA GLN A 93 2.22 3.12 1.57
C GLN A 93 3.40 4.05 1.42
N THR A 94 4.29 4.05 2.42
CA THR A 94 5.47 4.92 2.46
C THR A 94 6.75 4.09 2.45
N ALA A 95 7.70 4.43 1.58
CA ALA A 95 9.06 3.95 1.64
C ALA A 95 9.79 4.63 2.80
N LYS A 96 10.23 3.82 3.78
CA LYS A 96 11.04 4.26 4.92
C LYS A 96 12.47 3.74 4.70
N PRO A 97 13.38 4.57 4.16
CA PRO A 97 14.77 4.17 3.99
C PRO A 97 15.46 4.08 5.35
N GLU A 98 16.54 3.31 5.43
CA GLU A 98 17.42 3.31 6.61
C GLU A 98 18.12 4.66 6.80
N ASN A 99 18.44 5.33 5.68
CA ASN A 99 18.97 6.67 5.63
C ASN A 99 18.02 7.59 4.84
N VAL A 100 17.36 8.53 5.51
CA VAL A 100 16.40 9.47 4.89
C VAL A 100 17.02 10.40 3.84
N LEU A 101 18.35 10.49 3.78
CA LEU A 101 19.06 11.27 2.75
C LEU A 101 19.41 10.46 1.50
N ASP A 102 19.05 9.17 1.49
CA ASP A 102 19.49 8.17 0.52
C ASP A 102 18.30 7.27 0.15
N LEU A 103 17.19 7.90 -0.21
CA LEU A 103 16.04 7.19 -0.71
C LEU A 103 16.22 6.91 -2.20
N GLU A 104 16.27 5.64 -2.56
CA GLU A 104 16.45 5.20 -3.95
C GLU A 104 15.26 4.39 -4.46
N ILE A 105 14.09 4.63 -3.88
CA ILE A 105 12.83 4.00 -4.24
C ILE A 105 11.80 5.10 -4.46
N SER A 106 11.05 5.04 -5.56
CA SER A 106 10.13 6.10 -5.95
C SER A 106 8.81 5.52 -6.46
N ALA A 107 7.70 5.86 -5.79
CA ALA A 107 6.37 5.42 -6.18
C ALA A 107 6.00 5.98 -7.56
N TYR A 108 5.53 5.09 -8.43
CA TYR A 108 5.26 5.39 -9.83
C TYR A 108 3.78 5.36 -10.17
N SER A 109 3.04 4.39 -9.64
CA SER A 109 1.61 4.23 -9.94
C SER A 109 0.88 3.48 -8.84
N ILE A 110 -0.41 3.80 -8.70
CA ILE A 110 -1.31 3.20 -7.71
C ILE A 110 -2.46 2.50 -8.43
N ALA A 111 -2.86 1.34 -7.93
CA ALA A 111 -4.10 0.67 -8.29
C ALA A 111 -4.89 0.28 -7.03
N SER A 112 -6.21 0.40 -7.06
CA SER A 112 -7.06 0.00 -5.94
C SER A 112 -8.47 -0.34 -6.41
N ASN A 113 -9.16 -1.18 -5.65
CA ASN A 113 -10.60 -1.42 -5.79
C ASN A 113 -11.44 -0.70 -4.72
N LEU A 114 -10.86 0.25 -3.98
CA LEU A 114 -11.63 1.13 -3.12
C LEU A 114 -12.68 1.92 -3.93
N PRO A 115 -13.84 2.22 -3.34
CA PRO A 115 -14.94 2.86 -4.06
C PRO A 115 -14.63 4.33 -4.35
N ASP A 116 -14.76 4.73 -5.62
CA ASP A 116 -14.43 6.08 -6.11
C ASP A 116 -13.05 6.56 -5.59
N PRO A 117 -11.97 5.87 -5.98
CA PRO A 117 -10.66 6.12 -5.39
C PRO A 117 -10.06 7.41 -5.94
N LYS A 118 -9.53 8.26 -5.05
CA LYS A 118 -8.57 9.31 -5.42
C LYS A 118 -7.18 8.80 -5.09
N PHE A 119 -6.25 8.94 -6.04
CA PHE A 119 -4.85 8.56 -5.87
C PHE A 119 -3.98 9.79 -5.65
N ASP A 120 -2.97 9.67 -4.78
CA ASP A 120 -1.94 10.67 -4.56
C ASP A 120 -0.54 10.07 -4.54
N LEU A 121 0.43 10.80 -5.08
CA LEU A 121 1.84 10.43 -5.11
C LEU A 121 2.64 11.61 -4.58
N GLU A 122 3.27 11.44 -3.43
CA GLU A 122 3.83 12.54 -2.65
C GLU A 122 5.30 12.35 -2.31
N ILE A 123 5.97 13.49 -2.08
CA ILE A 123 7.34 13.59 -1.58
C ILE A 123 7.25 14.20 -0.18
N ASN A 124 7.34 13.37 0.84
CA ASN A 124 7.28 13.73 2.26
C ASN A 124 8.67 13.97 2.88
N TYR A 125 9.73 13.48 2.25
CA TYR A 125 11.12 13.71 2.68
C TYR A 125 11.85 14.73 1.77
N VAL A 126 12.99 15.24 2.24
CA VAL A 126 13.84 16.12 1.44
C VAL A 126 14.42 15.30 0.28
N GLY A 127 14.03 15.61 -0.96
CA GLY A 127 14.49 14.87 -2.14
C GLY A 127 13.66 15.12 -3.38
N VAL A 128 13.81 14.25 -4.38
CA VAL A 128 13.03 14.23 -5.62
C VAL A 128 12.20 12.95 -5.78
N ASP A 129 12.44 11.96 -4.93
CA ASP A 129 11.79 10.65 -5.00
C ASP A 129 10.47 10.66 -4.25
N VAL A 130 9.45 10.10 -4.91
CA VAL A 130 8.09 9.98 -4.38
C VAL A 130 8.10 8.84 -3.36
N ASP A 131 8.28 9.17 -2.09
CA ASP A 131 8.38 8.18 -1.03
C ASP A 131 7.02 7.65 -0.58
N GLU A 132 5.92 8.33 -0.94
CA GLU A 132 4.59 7.96 -0.49
C GLU A 132 3.60 7.80 -1.65
N SER A 133 2.75 6.79 -1.49
CA SER A 133 1.56 6.58 -2.30
C SER A 133 0.35 6.54 -1.38
N GLU A 134 -0.71 7.25 -1.74
CA GLU A 134 -1.96 7.31 -0.98
C GLU A 134 -3.15 6.94 -1.88
N VAL A 135 -4.11 6.21 -1.32
CA VAL A 135 -5.46 6.10 -1.88
C VAL A 135 -6.51 6.54 -0.87
N VAL A 136 -7.44 7.38 -1.33
CA VAL A 136 -8.61 7.83 -0.55
C VAL A 136 -9.88 7.24 -1.13
N ALA A 137 -10.70 6.62 -0.28
CA ALA A 137 -12.02 6.10 -0.66
C ALA A 137 -13.10 7.20 -0.56
N LEU A 138 -13.41 7.87 -1.67
CA LEU A 138 -14.44 8.93 -1.68
C LEU A 138 -15.86 8.36 -1.69
N GLY A 139 -16.03 7.13 -2.19
CA GLY A 139 -17.28 6.40 -2.21
C GLY A 139 -17.58 5.67 -0.90
N SER A 140 -18.78 5.09 -0.81
CA SER A 140 -19.19 4.30 0.35
C SER A 140 -18.56 2.91 0.33
N VAL A 141 -17.87 2.56 1.41
CA VAL A 141 -17.33 1.20 1.62
C VAL A 141 -18.41 0.22 2.08
N SER A 142 -18.13 -1.08 1.93
CA SER A 142 -18.98 -2.19 2.37
C SER A 142 -18.12 -3.28 3.00
N ALA A 143 -18.75 -4.23 3.69
CA ALA A 143 -18.02 -5.32 4.33
C ALA A 143 -17.53 -6.33 3.27
N GLN A 144 -16.29 -6.17 2.83
CA GLN A 144 -15.62 -6.99 1.81
C GLN A 144 -14.10 -6.80 1.87
N SER A 145 -13.38 -7.54 1.01
CA SER A 145 -11.94 -7.36 0.82
C SER A 145 -11.63 -6.24 -0.19
N TYR A 146 -10.63 -5.45 0.14
CA TYR A 146 -10.08 -4.38 -0.67
C TYR A 146 -8.58 -4.56 -0.85
N TYR A 147 -8.01 -3.87 -1.83
CA TYR A 147 -6.58 -3.79 -2.02
C TYR A 147 -6.11 -2.39 -2.41
N MET A 148 -4.84 -2.13 -2.16
CA MET A 148 -4.05 -1.09 -2.80
C MET A 148 -2.73 -1.68 -3.26
N SER A 149 -2.38 -1.46 -4.52
CA SER A 149 -1.09 -1.84 -5.08
C SER A 149 -0.31 -0.59 -5.49
N THR A 150 0.97 -0.56 -5.14
CA THR A 150 1.91 0.49 -5.56
C THR A 150 3.04 -0.13 -6.35
N VAL A 151 3.32 0.43 -7.53
CA VAL A 151 4.54 0.14 -8.29
C VAL A 151 5.60 1.15 -7.87
N TRP A 152 6.77 0.65 -7.51
CA TRP A 152 7.92 1.44 -7.11
C TRP A 152 9.02 1.26 -8.15
N ASN A 153 9.55 2.37 -8.67
CA ASN A 153 10.84 2.32 -9.36
C ASN A 153 11.92 2.03 -8.32
N ASP A 154 12.81 1.09 -8.65
CA ASP A 154 13.90 0.65 -7.80
C ASP A 154 15.21 1.14 -8.40
N TYR A 155 15.82 2.14 -7.79
CA TYR A 155 17.08 2.74 -8.21
C TYR A 155 18.27 2.27 -7.38
N ARG A 156 18.04 1.37 -6.43
CA ARG A 156 19.07 0.85 -5.54
C ARG A 156 20.18 0.19 -6.32
N ASP A 157 21.42 0.53 -5.98
CA ASP A 157 22.60 0.10 -6.73
C ASP A 157 23.49 -0.90 -5.96
N GLY A 158 23.09 -1.23 -4.73
CA GLY A 158 23.77 -2.21 -3.87
C GLY A 158 24.70 -1.56 -2.85
N GLY A 159 24.53 -0.27 -2.59
CA GLY A 159 25.14 0.44 -1.49
C GLY A 159 24.70 -0.08 -0.12
N SER A 160 25.52 0.19 0.90
CA SER A 160 25.29 -0.35 2.24
C SER A 160 24.13 0.29 3.00
N ASN A 161 23.52 1.35 2.45
CA ASN A 161 22.43 2.11 3.08
C ASN A 161 21.15 2.12 2.25
N ASP A 162 21.13 1.44 1.11
CA ASP A 162 20.00 1.29 0.19
C ASP A 162 18.86 0.43 0.80
N GLY A 163 19.03 -0.02 2.04
CA GLY A 163 18.04 -0.75 2.81
C GLY A 163 16.84 0.11 3.21
N GLY A 164 15.75 -0.56 3.56
CA GLY A 164 14.54 0.12 4.00
C GLY A 164 13.35 -0.82 4.08
N ARG A 165 12.19 -0.21 4.31
CA ARG A 165 10.91 -0.93 4.40
C ARG A 165 9.78 -0.15 3.75
N ILE A 166 8.74 -0.86 3.34
CA ILE A 166 7.47 -0.25 2.98
C ILE A 166 6.56 -0.34 4.21
N GLN A 167 6.07 0.81 4.66
CA GLN A 167 5.12 0.92 5.75
C GLN A 167 3.73 1.16 5.16
N ALA A 168 2.76 0.32 5.55
CA ALA A 168 1.35 0.55 5.25
C ALA A 168 0.65 1.21 6.45
N GLN A 169 -0.22 2.18 6.18
CA GLN A 169 -0.89 2.96 7.22
C GLN A 169 -2.33 3.27 6.81
N PHE A 170 -3.27 2.96 7.69
CA PHE A 170 -4.66 3.38 7.51
C PHE A 170 -4.96 4.61 8.36
N ALA A 171 -5.68 5.57 7.79
CA ALA A 171 -6.17 6.73 8.51
C ALA A 171 -7.58 7.11 8.08
N MET A 172 -8.15 8.08 8.82
CA MET A 172 -9.31 8.84 8.37
C MET A 172 -8.84 10.25 8.09
N SER A 173 -9.36 10.84 7.02
CA SER A 173 -8.87 12.14 6.60
C SER A 173 -9.93 13.08 6.05
N ALA A 174 -9.88 14.34 6.50
CA ALA A 174 -10.76 15.40 6.02
C ALA A 174 -10.22 16.03 4.73
N LYS A 175 -11.11 16.30 3.77
CA LYS A 175 -10.76 16.98 2.51
C LYS A 175 -10.19 18.39 2.79
N GLY A 176 -8.90 18.59 2.54
CA GLY A 176 -8.18 19.87 2.56
C GLY A 176 -7.83 20.39 1.15
N PHE A 177 -7.37 21.65 1.05
CA PHE A 177 -6.97 22.29 -0.21
C PHE A 177 -5.59 21.82 -0.74
N SER A 178 -4.77 21.17 0.10
CA SER A 178 -3.50 20.53 -0.28
C SER A 178 -3.40 19.10 0.22
N ASP A 179 -3.72 18.82 1.49
CA ASP A 179 -3.45 17.50 2.08
C ASP A 179 -4.64 16.96 2.87
N TYR A 180 -4.78 15.64 2.82
CA TYR A 180 -5.70 14.88 3.63
C TYR A 180 -5.14 14.81 5.06
N ASN A 181 -5.65 15.64 6.00
CA ASN A 181 -5.25 15.60 7.42
C ASN A 181 -5.59 14.27 8.12
N ASN A 182 -4.56 13.47 8.44
CA ASN A 182 -4.65 12.22 9.19
C ASN A 182 -5.20 12.42 10.62
N VAL A 183 -6.29 11.72 10.93
CA VAL A 183 -7.01 11.86 12.21
C VAL A 183 -6.52 10.85 13.25
N VAL A 184 -6.22 9.61 12.86
CA VAL A 184 -5.65 8.56 13.72
C VAL A 184 -4.77 7.64 12.85
N GLN A 185 -3.60 7.29 13.38
CA GLN A 185 -2.51 6.62 12.67
C GLN A 185 -2.27 5.24 13.29
N GLU A 186 -2.32 4.18 12.49
CA GLU A 186 -1.76 2.87 12.89
C GLU A 186 -0.57 2.54 11.98
N THR A 187 0.58 2.29 12.59
CA THR A 187 1.84 1.98 11.91
C THR A 187 2.14 0.51 12.05
N THR A 188 2.07 -0.25 10.95
CA THR A 188 2.60 -1.62 10.91
C THR A 188 3.97 -1.63 10.26
N TYR A 189 4.95 -2.22 10.94
CA TYR A 189 6.34 -2.34 10.48
C TYR A 189 6.55 -3.64 9.71
N TYR A 190 7.06 -3.58 8.47
CA TYR A 190 7.51 -4.78 7.76
C TYR A 190 8.68 -4.51 6.80
N GLY A 191 9.86 -5.10 7.07
CA GLY A 191 11.03 -5.10 6.19
C GLY A 191 12.22 -5.82 6.84
N ASP A 192 13.03 -6.52 6.04
CA ASP A 192 14.24 -7.21 6.49
C ASP A 192 15.41 -6.23 6.72
N ASN A 193 16.30 -6.58 7.65
CA ASN A 193 17.46 -5.77 8.09
C ASN A 193 18.68 -5.87 7.14
N LEU A 194 18.54 -6.30 5.88
CA LEU A 194 19.70 -6.80 5.14
C LEU A 194 20.09 -6.07 3.86
N GLY A 195 19.33 -5.09 3.38
CA GLY A 195 19.80 -4.22 2.29
C GLY A 195 20.42 -4.96 1.09
N GLN A 196 19.87 -6.12 0.69
CA GLN A 196 20.39 -6.90 -0.45
C GLN A 196 19.28 -7.61 -1.25
N TRP A 197 19.40 -7.50 -2.57
CA TRP A 197 19.34 -8.64 -3.49
C TRP A 197 20.60 -8.65 -4.34
#